data_AF-A0A3B9W667-F1
#
_entry.id   AF-A0A3B9W667-F1
#
_cell.length_a   1.000
_cell.length_b   1.000
_cell.length_c   1.000
_cell.angle_alpha   90.00
_cell.angle_beta   90.00
_cell.angle_gamma   90.00
#
_symmetry.space_group_name_H-M   'P 1'
#
loop_
_entity.id
_entity.type
_entity.pdbx_description
1 polymer ?
#
loop_
_entity_poly.entity_id
_entity_poly.type
_entity_poly.pdbx_seq_one_letter_code
_entity_poly.pdbx_strand_id
1 'polypeptide(L)'
;MGKSQSIRTAIIGAGPRGTSVLERLLAHAAAHAAAHPIPAALHIDVIDPYPAGPGHVWQPGQSRLYLMNTQSFYPTVIPEDPRLAPPVAGTTFDRWRARQQRDPVPSLTPDERSELAALGSRDFPSRALYGRYLRCTLEELTGHLPDGVTVSFHDTTAVSVRPSGDGAVGTRTPVDGTPGEATPGTGTFDVGLAGGGSLTVDSVVLALGHIPSRLNPEQRELQASAGQLGLSYFPPAVPADVDWAAIPAGEPVLVRGMGLNFFDAMGQLTEGRGGKFIDAGTRLEYQPSGQEPLIVAASRRGTPYRAKAALAGYYPASVTLRFLTGAALERFAAAGIRPGFDHDLWPLLHRDTLWAYYSTLVRSQPAAVPDASAFLSALDEALRPHAHSAANWQAAVESVLAVHVGPRHRLDLPGLASPLAGRSFGSRAELDAVVVEYLLDDA
;
A
#
# COMPACT_ATOMS: atom_id res chain seq x y z
N MET A 1 43.13 21.22 5.68
CA MET A 1 42.72 19.97 5.02
C MET A 1 41.40 19.53 5.62
N GLY A 2 40.27 19.78 4.93
CA GLY A 2 38.98 19.28 5.37
C GLY A 2 38.95 17.75 5.23
N LYS A 3 38.61 17.03 6.30
CA LYS A 3 38.45 15.57 6.23
C LYS A 3 37.22 15.28 5.36
N SER A 4 37.38 14.56 4.26
CA SER A 4 36.24 13.98 3.55
C SER A 4 35.59 12.96 4.49
N GLN A 5 34.32 13.15 4.81
CA GLN A 5 33.56 12.21 5.62
C GLN A 5 33.19 11.02 4.71
N SER A 6 33.60 9.81 5.12
CA SER A 6 33.17 8.57 4.48
C SER A 6 31.97 8.03 5.24
N ILE A 7 30.89 7.71 4.51
CA ILE A 7 29.62 7.23 5.03
C ILE A 7 29.30 5.92 4.32
N ARG A 8 28.95 4.89 5.08
CA ARG A 8 28.49 3.59 4.58
C ARG A 8 27.07 3.32 5.05
N THR A 9 26.17 3.06 4.10
CA THR A 9 24.74 2.85 4.37
C THR A 9 24.27 1.53 3.78
N ALA A 10 23.58 0.71 4.58
CA ALA A 10 22.89 -0.48 4.07
C ALA A 10 21.41 -0.18 3.80
N ILE A 11 20.91 -0.63 2.65
CA ILE A 11 19.49 -0.71 2.31
C ILE A 11 19.10 -2.19 2.28
N ILE A 12 18.27 -2.63 3.21
CA ILE A 12 17.77 -4.01 3.25
C ILE A 12 16.40 -4.04 2.59
N GLY A 13 16.32 -4.71 1.44
CA GLY A 13 15.16 -4.72 0.54
C GLY A 13 15.40 -3.81 -0.67
N ALA A 14 15.38 -4.40 -1.85
CA ALA A 14 15.64 -3.77 -3.14
C ALA A 14 14.39 -3.73 -4.03
N GLY A 15 13.19 -3.81 -3.44
CA GLY A 15 11.92 -3.51 -4.12
C GLY A 15 11.66 -2.00 -4.24
N PRO A 16 10.42 -1.57 -4.57
CA PRO A 16 10.10 -0.17 -4.83
C PRO A 16 10.55 0.82 -3.75
N ARG A 17 10.39 0.46 -2.47
CA ARG A 17 10.81 1.31 -1.35
C ARG A 17 12.33 1.43 -1.25
N GLY A 18 13.06 0.34 -1.47
CA GLY A 18 14.53 0.36 -1.52
C GLY A 18 15.04 1.22 -2.67
N THR A 19 14.43 1.09 -3.85
CA THR A 19 14.73 1.92 -5.02
C THR A 19 14.47 3.41 -4.76
N SER A 20 13.35 3.76 -4.12
CA SER A 20 13.10 5.15 -3.71
C SER A 20 14.13 5.68 -2.70
N VAL A 21 14.55 4.85 -1.73
CA VAL A 21 15.59 5.25 -0.76
C VAL A 21 16.92 5.48 -1.47
N LEU A 22 17.34 4.55 -2.33
CA LEU A 22 18.55 4.69 -3.14
C LEU A 22 18.51 6.01 -3.91
N GLU A 23 17.42 6.26 -4.63
CA GLU A 23 17.27 7.46 -5.44
C GLU A 23 17.33 8.75 -4.59
N ARG A 24 16.66 8.78 -3.43
CA ARG A 24 16.75 9.93 -2.51
C ARG A 24 18.17 10.15 -1.99
N LEU A 25 18.90 9.08 -1.65
CA LEU A 25 20.31 9.20 -1.24
C LEU A 25 21.18 9.77 -2.35
N LEU A 26 20.98 9.34 -3.61
CA LEU A 26 21.69 9.90 -4.76
C LEU A 26 21.36 11.40 -4.96
N ALA A 27 20.08 11.77 -4.89
CA ALA A 27 19.66 13.18 -5.02
C ALA A 27 20.28 14.08 -3.94
N HIS A 28 20.31 13.61 -2.69
CA HIS A 28 20.94 14.35 -1.59
C HIS A 28 22.47 14.41 -1.73
N ALA A 29 23.12 13.35 -2.20
CA ALA A 29 24.56 13.37 -2.47
C ALA A 29 24.92 14.36 -3.58
N ALA A 30 24.13 14.40 -4.67
CA ALA A 30 24.30 15.36 -5.76
C ALA A 30 24.12 16.81 -5.28
N ALA A 31 23.06 17.08 -4.51
CA ALA A 31 22.82 18.41 -3.94
C ALA A 31 23.94 18.82 -2.97
N HIS A 32 24.45 17.89 -2.17
CA HIS A 32 25.56 18.14 -1.26
C HIS A 32 26.86 18.49 -2.02
N ALA A 33 27.19 17.72 -3.06
CA ALA A 33 28.36 17.96 -3.90
C ALA A 33 28.29 19.30 -4.63
N ALA A 34 27.09 19.74 -5.04
CA ALA A 34 26.89 21.06 -5.64
C ALA A 34 27.10 22.22 -4.63
N ALA A 35 26.79 21.99 -3.35
CA ALA A 35 26.87 23.02 -2.31
C ALA A 35 28.23 23.08 -1.60
N HIS A 36 29.07 22.03 -1.71
CA HIS A 36 30.32 21.92 -0.96
C HIS A 36 31.52 21.59 -1.86
N PRO A 37 32.70 22.18 -1.62
CA PRO A 37 33.88 21.99 -2.46
C PRO A 37 34.55 20.61 -2.29
N ILE A 38 34.23 19.87 -1.23
CA ILE A 38 34.74 18.52 -0.99
C ILE A 38 33.53 17.58 -0.95
N PRO A 39 33.38 16.65 -1.91
CA PRO A 39 32.30 15.69 -1.89
C PRO A 39 32.46 14.73 -0.70
N ALA A 40 31.34 14.35 -0.09
CA ALA A 40 31.28 13.25 0.87
C ALA A 40 31.44 11.92 0.10
N ALA A 41 32.22 10.99 0.64
CA ALA A 41 32.34 9.65 0.07
C ALA A 41 31.20 8.78 0.62
N LEU A 42 30.23 8.42 -0.23
CA LEU A 42 29.08 7.61 0.17
C LEU A 42 29.17 6.22 -0.48
N HIS A 43 29.15 5.17 0.35
CA HIS A 43 29.01 3.79 -0.10
C HIS A 43 27.64 3.24 0.30
N ILE A 44 26.93 2.66 -0.65
CA ILE A 44 25.58 2.10 -0.43
C ILE A 44 25.61 0.60 -0.71
N ASP A 45 25.36 -0.21 0.31
CA ASP A 45 25.13 -1.65 0.16
C ASP A 45 23.62 -1.91 0.04
N VAL A 46 23.18 -2.46 -1.10
CA VAL A 46 21.79 -2.85 -1.32
C VAL A 46 21.68 -4.36 -1.20
N ILE A 47 20.86 -4.86 -0.27
CA ILE A 47 20.79 -6.28 0.09
C ILE A 47 19.38 -6.81 -0.13
N ASP A 48 19.21 -7.74 -1.06
CA ASP A 48 17.95 -8.42 -1.33
C ASP A 48 18.22 -9.78 -1.99
N PRO A 49 17.52 -10.87 -1.62
CA PRO A 49 17.70 -12.16 -2.29
C PRO A 49 17.07 -12.21 -3.70
N TYR A 50 16.32 -11.20 -4.12
CA TYR A 50 15.69 -11.09 -5.43
C TYR A 50 16.32 -9.95 -6.24
N PRO A 51 16.20 -9.99 -7.59
CA PRO A 51 16.70 -8.92 -8.46
C PRO A 51 16.26 -7.52 -8.00
N ALA A 52 17.24 -6.65 -7.80
CA ALA A 52 17.03 -5.27 -7.37
C ALA A 52 16.19 -4.46 -8.37
N GLY A 53 15.40 -3.53 -7.84
CA GLY A 53 14.36 -2.78 -8.56
C GLY A 53 12.99 -3.42 -8.32
N PRO A 54 12.68 -4.55 -8.98
CA PRO A 54 11.44 -5.29 -8.76
C PRO A 54 11.31 -5.89 -7.35
N GLY A 55 12.39 -6.43 -6.78
CA GLY A 55 12.33 -7.24 -5.56
C GLY A 55 11.39 -8.44 -5.71
N HIS A 56 11.04 -9.12 -4.61
CA HIS A 56 10.23 -10.35 -4.65
C HIS A 56 8.88 -10.20 -5.38
N VAL A 57 8.11 -9.15 -5.05
CA VAL A 57 6.69 -9.05 -5.43
C VAL A 57 6.47 -8.62 -6.88
N TRP A 58 7.37 -7.83 -7.46
CA TRP A 58 7.13 -7.16 -8.74
C TRP A 58 7.91 -7.79 -9.89
N GLN A 59 8.28 -9.07 -9.79
CA GLN A 59 9.10 -9.72 -10.81
C GLN A 59 8.47 -9.60 -12.22
N PRO A 60 9.23 -9.16 -13.25
CA PRO A 60 8.70 -9.00 -14.62
C PRO A 60 8.24 -10.30 -15.29
N GLY A 61 8.66 -11.46 -14.76
CA GLY A 61 8.28 -12.78 -15.28
C GLY A 61 6.99 -13.35 -14.70
N GLN A 62 6.30 -12.64 -13.79
CA GLN A 62 5.03 -13.11 -13.24
C GLN A 62 3.89 -12.98 -14.26
N SER A 63 2.75 -13.63 -13.98
CA SER A 63 1.56 -13.52 -14.83
C SER A 63 1.09 -12.08 -15.01
N ARG A 64 0.67 -11.74 -16.23
CA ARG A 64 0.05 -10.45 -16.54
C ARG A 64 -1.36 -10.28 -16.00
N LEU A 65 -1.99 -11.37 -15.55
CA LEU A 65 -3.31 -11.36 -14.90
C LEU A 65 -3.25 -10.70 -13.51
N TYR A 66 -2.05 -10.62 -12.92
CA TYR A 66 -1.86 -9.86 -11.69
C TYR A 66 -1.78 -8.39 -12.02
N LEU A 67 -2.84 -7.66 -11.71
CA LEU A 67 -2.90 -6.22 -11.93
C LEU A 67 -2.41 -5.44 -10.71
N MET A 68 -1.87 -4.26 -10.97
CA MET A 68 -1.74 -3.23 -9.95
C MET A 68 -3.11 -2.91 -9.39
N ASN A 69 -3.19 -2.70 -8.09
CA ASN A 69 -4.41 -2.16 -7.48
C ASN A 69 -4.54 -0.63 -7.71
N THR A 70 -3.61 0.01 -8.42
CA THR A 70 -3.60 1.45 -8.68
C THR A 70 -3.47 1.72 -10.17
N GLN A 71 -4.13 2.76 -10.67
CA GLN A 71 -4.03 3.19 -12.06
C GLN A 71 -2.61 3.65 -12.42
N SER A 72 -2.25 3.60 -13.70
CA SER A 72 -0.92 3.94 -14.22
C SER A 72 -0.42 5.34 -13.79
N PHE A 73 -1.30 6.33 -13.64
CA PHE A 73 -0.90 7.68 -13.19
C PHE A 73 -0.36 7.73 -11.76
N TYR A 74 -0.59 6.70 -10.93
CA TYR A 74 -0.33 6.77 -9.49
C TYR A 74 1.04 6.24 -9.04
N PRO A 75 1.44 4.99 -9.35
CA PRO A 75 2.61 4.41 -8.73
C PRO A 75 3.90 5.03 -9.28
N THR A 76 4.81 5.40 -8.39
CA THR A 76 6.16 5.84 -8.77
C THR A 76 7.16 5.60 -7.65
N VAL A 77 8.42 5.35 -8.04
CA VAL A 77 9.56 5.36 -7.13
C VAL A 77 10.36 6.66 -7.18
N ILE A 78 10.03 7.56 -8.12
CA ILE A 78 10.67 8.86 -8.34
C ILE A 78 9.68 9.96 -7.96
N PRO A 79 9.96 10.78 -6.93
CA PRO A 79 9.03 11.80 -6.49
C PRO A 79 9.02 13.01 -7.42
N GLU A 80 7.86 13.66 -7.52
CA GLU A 80 7.63 14.87 -8.33
C GLU A 80 7.49 16.16 -7.50
N ASP A 81 7.70 16.09 -6.17
CA ASP A 81 7.58 17.27 -5.30
C ASP A 81 8.77 18.23 -5.51
N PRO A 82 8.52 19.45 -6.02
CA PRO A 82 9.60 20.40 -6.33
C PRO A 82 10.32 20.95 -5.09
N ARG A 83 9.80 20.68 -3.87
CA ARG A 83 10.44 21.07 -2.61
C ARG A 83 11.56 20.10 -2.20
N LEU A 84 11.58 18.90 -2.78
CA LEU A 84 12.62 17.91 -2.52
C LEU A 84 13.84 18.16 -3.41
N ALA A 85 14.98 17.57 -3.05
CA ALA A 85 16.14 17.52 -3.95
C ALA A 85 15.72 16.92 -5.31
N PRO A 86 16.11 17.54 -6.44
CA PRO A 86 15.76 17.04 -7.77
C PRO A 86 16.23 15.60 -7.96
N PRO A 87 15.41 14.72 -8.58
CA PRO A 87 15.85 13.38 -8.93
C PRO A 87 17.09 13.38 -9.84
N VAL A 88 17.99 12.42 -9.63
CA VAL A 88 19.20 12.28 -10.47
C VAL A 88 18.91 11.61 -11.82
N ALA A 89 17.89 10.74 -11.87
CA ALA A 89 17.44 10.05 -13.06
C ALA A 89 16.03 9.45 -12.82
N GLY A 90 15.46 8.80 -13.84
CA GLY A 90 14.15 8.16 -13.73
C GLY A 90 12.98 9.12 -13.90
N THR A 91 11.77 8.55 -13.92
CA THR A 91 10.53 9.31 -14.03
C THR A 91 9.36 8.53 -13.39
N THR A 92 8.15 9.08 -13.42
CA THR A 92 6.95 8.36 -12.94
C THR A 92 6.59 7.20 -13.85
N PHE A 93 5.84 6.21 -13.34
CA PHE A 93 5.41 5.09 -14.18
C PHE A 93 4.63 5.58 -15.41
N ASP A 94 3.73 6.56 -15.24
CA ASP A 94 2.92 7.07 -16.35
C ASP A 94 3.75 7.78 -17.43
N ARG A 95 4.75 8.56 -17.03
CA ARG A 95 5.70 9.18 -17.97
C ARG A 95 6.57 8.12 -18.67
N TRP A 96 7.02 7.11 -17.93
CA TRP A 96 7.76 5.98 -18.50
C TRP A 96 6.89 5.22 -19.52
N ARG A 97 5.66 4.85 -19.16
CA ARG A 97 4.68 4.22 -20.05
C ARG A 97 4.49 5.01 -21.34
N ALA A 98 4.22 6.32 -21.23
CA ALA A 98 4.04 7.20 -22.38
C ALA A 98 5.31 7.39 -23.23
N ARG A 99 6.50 7.27 -22.63
CA ARG A 99 7.77 7.23 -23.38
C ARG A 99 7.91 5.92 -24.16
N GLN A 100 7.67 4.78 -23.51
CA GLN A 100 7.78 3.47 -24.17
C GLN A 100 6.73 3.24 -25.27
N GLN A 101 5.57 3.90 -25.19
CA GLN A 101 4.58 3.91 -26.29
C GLN A 101 5.09 4.64 -27.55
N ARG A 102 5.88 5.71 -27.38
CA ARG A 102 6.38 6.54 -28.48
C ARG A 102 7.71 6.03 -29.03
N ASP A 103 8.59 5.61 -28.14
CA ASP A 103 9.96 5.18 -28.42
C ASP A 103 10.30 3.97 -27.52
N PRO A 104 9.81 2.77 -27.87
CA PRO A 104 10.01 1.57 -27.07
C PRO A 104 11.47 1.14 -27.08
N VAL A 105 12.03 0.88 -25.90
CA VAL A 105 13.38 0.35 -25.80
C VAL A 105 13.46 -1.06 -26.43
N PRO A 106 14.57 -1.41 -27.12
CA PRO A 106 14.69 -2.70 -27.80
C PRO A 106 14.56 -3.92 -26.89
N SER A 107 14.87 -3.76 -25.60
CA SER A 107 14.83 -4.82 -24.59
C SER A 107 13.43 -5.22 -24.11
N LEU A 108 12.37 -4.51 -24.54
CA LEU A 108 11.00 -4.92 -24.27
C LEU A 108 10.68 -6.26 -24.98
N THR A 109 9.89 -7.09 -24.33
CA THR A 109 9.32 -8.31 -24.91
C THR A 109 8.11 -7.97 -25.80
N PRO A 110 7.68 -8.88 -26.70
CA PRO A 110 6.46 -8.70 -27.48
C PRO A 110 5.22 -8.42 -26.61
N ASP A 111 5.07 -9.16 -25.51
CA ASP A 111 3.93 -8.99 -24.61
C ASP A 111 3.98 -7.66 -23.85
N GLU A 112 5.17 -7.18 -23.44
CA GLU A 112 5.31 -5.85 -22.83
C GLU A 112 4.93 -4.76 -23.82
N ARG A 113 5.35 -4.88 -25.08
CA ARG A 113 4.96 -3.94 -26.15
C ARG A 113 3.46 -3.97 -26.41
N SER A 114 2.86 -5.16 -26.44
CA SER A 114 1.42 -5.33 -26.67
C SER A 114 0.60 -4.70 -25.55
N GLU A 115 0.95 -4.96 -24.28
CA GLU A 115 0.28 -4.32 -23.13
C GLU A 115 0.46 -2.80 -23.18
N LEU A 116 1.70 -2.32 -23.38
CA LEU A 116 1.98 -0.89 -23.47
C LEU A 116 1.21 -0.20 -24.59
N ALA A 117 1.00 -0.84 -25.75
CA ALA A 117 0.29 -0.24 -26.86
C ALA A 117 -1.18 0.11 -26.53
N ALA A 118 -1.83 -0.67 -25.65
CA ALA A 118 -3.21 -0.46 -25.25
C ALA A 118 -3.36 0.25 -23.89
N LEU A 119 -2.33 0.21 -23.03
CA LEU A 119 -2.39 0.71 -21.66
C LEU A 119 -2.44 2.24 -21.58
N GLY A 120 -3.56 2.79 -21.13
CA GLY A 120 -3.78 4.21 -20.84
C GLY A 120 -3.38 4.62 -19.41
N SER A 121 -3.35 5.93 -19.18
CA SER A 121 -2.99 6.54 -17.88
C SER A 121 -3.95 6.15 -16.74
N ARG A 122 -5.23 5.90 -17.06
CA ARG A 122 -6.28 5.50 -16.09
C ARG A 122 -6.46 3.99 -15.97
N ASP A 123 -5.73 3.20 -16.74
CA ASP A 123 -5.82 1.75 -16.71
C ASP A 123 -4.93 1.17 -15.61
N PHE A 124 -5.21 -0.06 -15.20
CA PHE A 124 -4.44 -0.80 -14.21
C PHE A 124 -3.39 -1.67 -14.92
N PRO A 125 -2.09 -1.33 -14.84
CA PRO A 125 -1.06 -2.12 -15.50
C PRO A 125 -0.87 -3.47 -14.80
N SER A 126 -0.32 -4.45 -15.50
CA SER A 126 0.14 -5.67 -14.86
C SER A 126 1.29 -5.38 -13.88
N ARG A 127 1.37 -6.15 -12.80
CA ARG A 127 2.49 -6.12 -11.85
C ARG A 127 3.82 -6.45 -12.55
N ALA A 128 3.77 -7.30 -13.57
CA ALA A 128 4.91 -7.65 -14.42
C ALA A 128 5.45 -6.42 -15.17
N LEU A 129 4.59 -5.63 -15.80
CA LEU A 129 4.99 -4.41 -16.51
C LEU A 129 5.48 -3.32 -15.53
N TYR A 130 4.85 -3.20 -14.36
CA TYR A 130 5.38 -2.33 -13.30
C TYR A 130 6.78 -2.78 -12.84
N GLY A 131 7.01 -4.09 -12.73
CA GLY A 131 8.32 -4.69 -12.54
C GLY A 131 9.36 -4.25 -13.57
N ARG A 132 8.98 -4.24 -14.85
CA ARG A 132 9.84 -3.74 -15.93
C ARG A 132 10.24 -2.28 -15.70
N TYR A 133 9.29 -1.43 -15.35
CA TYR A 133 9.56 -0.03 -14.99
C TYR A 133 10.57 0.09 -13.84
N LEU A 134 10.41 -0.72 -12.79
CA LEU A 134 11.34 -0.69 -11.64
C LEU A 134 12.76 -1.09 -12.03
N ARG A 135 12.90 -2.10 -12.89
CA ARG A 135 14.21 -2.51 -13.44
C ARG A 135 14.84 -1.39 -14.27
N CYS A 136 14.10 -0.84 -15.24
CA CYS A 136 14.62 0.27 -16.07
C CYS A 136 14.98 1.49 -15.22
N THR A 137 14.19 1.80 -14.20
CA THR A 137 14.47 2.92 -13.29
C THR A 137 15.75 2.68 -12.50
N LEU A 138 15.96 1.46 -11.98
CA LEU A 138 17.22 1.13 -11.30
C LEU A 138 18.42 1.23 -12.24
N GLU A 139 18.31 0.70 -13.46
CA GLU A 139 19.36 0.79 -14.48
C GLU A 139 19.72 2.26 -14.76
N GLU A 140 18.72 3.13 -14.96
CA GLU A 140 18.92 4.58 -15.12
C GLU A 140 19.64 5.19 -13.91
N LEU A 141 19.24 4.87 -12.67
CA LEU A 141 19.89 5.38 -11.46
C LEU A 141 21.35 4.95 -11.35
N THR A 142 21.64 3.68 -11.61
CA THR A 142 23.02 3.14 -11.55
C THR A 142 23.93 3.74 -12.63
N GLY A 143 23.35 4.22 -13.74
CA GLY A 143 24.09 4.94 -14.79
C GLY A 143 24.36 6.42 -14.47
N HIS A 144 23.74 6.98 -13.42
CA HIS A 144 23.81 8.41 -13.06
C HIS A 144 24.24 8.61 -11.59
N LEU A 145 25.18 7.80 -11.10
CA LEU A 145 25.72 7.96 -9.75
C LEU A 145 26.46 9.32 -9.64
N PRO A 146 26.16 10.13 -8.60
CA PRO A 146 26.92 11.35 -8.35
C PRO A 146 28.38 11.07 -7.99
N ASP A 147 29.25 12.06 -8.20
CA ASP A 147 30.66 11.97 -7.82
C ASP A 147 30.82 11.62 -6.33
N GLY A 148 31.72 10.68 -6.03
CA GLY A 148 31.97 10.21 -4.67
C GLY A 148 30.96 9.18 -4.14
N VAL A 149 29.96 8.77 -4.93
CA VAL A 149 29.00 7.73 -4.57
C VAL A 149 29.36 6.40 -5.22
N THR A 150 29.29 5.32 -4.45
CA THR A 150 29.40 3.94 -4.94
C THR A 150 28.24 3.09 -4.43
N VAL A 151 27.78 2.15 -5.24
CA VAL A 151 26.67 1.24 -4.89
C VAL A 151 27.11 -0.19 -5.12
N SER A 152 26.84 -1.08 -4.17
CA SER A 152 27.10 -2.52 -4.26
C SER A 152 25.82 -3.29 -3.99
N PHE A 153 25.47 -4.20 -4.89
CA PHE A 153 24.30 -5.06 -4.77
C PHE A 153 24.72 -6.43 -4.24
N HIS A 154 23.97 -6.93 -3.26
CA HIS A 154 24.21 -8.20 -2.60
C HIS A 154 22.96 -9.07 -2.75
N ASP A 155 23.04 -10.05 -3.66
CA ASP A 155 21.98 -11.03 -3.94
C ASP A 155 21.92 -12.07 -2.80
N THR A 156 21.52 -11.63 -1.61
CA THR A 156 21.48 -12.43 -0.39
C THR A 156 20.45 -11.91 0.61
N THR A 157 20.14 -12.72 1.62
CA THR A 157 19.24 -12.33 2.70
C THR A 157 20.03 -11.72 3.85
N ALA A 158 19.67 -10.51 4.28
CA ALA A 158 20.08 -10.00 5.58
C ALA A 158 19.29 -10.72 6.68
N VAL A 159 19.98 -11.37 7.61
CA VAL A 159 19.38 -12.19 8.67
C VAL A 159 19.41 -11.53 10.04
N SER A 160 20.19 -10.46 10.21
CA SER A 160 20.23 -9.69 11.44
C SER A 160 20.77 -8.28 11.21
N VAL A 161 20.35 -7.34 12.07
CA VAL A 161 20.94 -6.02 12.23
C VAL A 161 21.18 -5.81 13.71
N ARG A 162 22.41 -5.51 14.11
CA ARG A 162 22.79 -5.28 15.51
C ARG A 162 23.61 -4.00 15.63
N PRO A 163 23.33 -3.11 16.59
CA PRO A 163 24.26 -2.04 16.92
C PRO A 163 25.63 -2.63 17.26
N SER A 164 26.70 -2.00 16.77
CA SER A 164 28.09 -2.40 17.01
C SER A 164 28.77 -1.35 17.89
N GLY A 165 29.50 -1.80 18.93
CA GLY A 165 30.16 -0.98 19.96
C GLY A 165 29.37 -0.79 21.26
N ASP A 166 30.05 -0.34 22.32
CA ASP A 166 29.50 -0.13 23.69
C ASP A 166 28.41 0.96 23.76
N GLY A 167 28.13 1.64 22.65
CA GLY A 167 26.95 2.46 22.45
C GLY A 167 25.72 1.59 22.17
N ALA A 168 25.39 0.67 23.07
CA ALA A 168 24.01 0.22 23.20
C ALA A 168 23.15 1.49 23.19
N VAL A 169 22.04 1.49 22.45
CA VAL A 169 21.04 2.56 22.51
C VAL A 169 20.57 2.64 23.97
N GLY A 170 21.31 3.42 24.75
CA GLY A 170 20.97 3.76 26.10
C GLY A 170 19.76 4.63 25.94
N THR A 171 18.60 4.08 26.28
CA THR A 171 17.56 4.87 26.89
C THR A 171 18.17 5.49 28.15
N ARG A 172 18.95 6.57 27.97
CA ARG A 172 19.25 7.49 29.06
C ARG A 172 17.90 8.15 29.36
N THR A 173 17.17 7.56 30.30
CA THR A 173 16.10 8.26 31.01
C THR A 173 16.76 9.52 31.58
N PRO A 174 16.40 10.73 31.14
CA PRO A 174 16.91 11.95 31.75
C PRO A 174 16.45 11.97 33.21
N VAL A 175 17.36 12.21 34.14
CA VAL A 175 17.06 12.27 35.58
C VAL A 175 16.08 13.41 35.93
N ASP A 176 15.90 14.40 35.03
CA ASP A 176 15.16 15.62 35.32
C ASP A 176 13.97 15.92 34.38
N GLY A 177 13.45 14.93 33.64
CA GLY A 177 12.16 15.06 32.91
C GLY A 177 12.12 16.07 31.74
N THR A 178 13.25 16.69 31.37
CA THR A 178 13.35 17.50 30.15
C THR A 178 13.66 16.60 28.94
N PRO A 179 12.98 16.79 27.78
CA PRO A 179 13.36 16.09 26.56
C PRO A 179 14.72 16.61 26.11
N GLY A 180 15.79 15.87 26.41
CA GLY A 180 17.11 16.13 25.84
C GLY A 180 17.08 15.80 24.35
N GLU A 181 17.67 16.67 23.52
CA GLU A 181 17.97 16.34 22.12
C GLU A 181 18.76 15.02 22.09
N ALA A 182 18.20 14.01 21.43
CA ALA A 182 18.90 12.75 21.18
C ALA A 182 20.12 13.08 20.31
N THR A 183 21.30 13.17 20.93
CA THR A 183 22.56 13.24 20.19
C THR A 183 22.67 11.91 19.44
N PRO A 184 22.75 11.89 18.10
CA PRO A 184 22.89 10.65 17.36
C PRO A 184 24.12 9.93 17.89
N GLY A 185 23.93 8.75 18.48
CA GLY A 185 25.07 7.92 18.88
C GLY A 185 25.92 7.65 17.64
N THR A 186 27.22 7.86 17.75
CA THR A 186 28.22 7.60 16.70
C THR A 186 28.46 6.09 16.52
N GLY A 187 27.42 5.27 16.70
CA GLY A 187 27.48 3.81 16.65
C GLY A 187 27.28 3.31 15.22
N THR A 188 27.98 2.25 14.87
CA THR A 188 27.78 1.53 13.62
C THR A 188 26.79 0.38 13.82
N PHE A 189 26.41 -0.29 12.73
CA PHE A 189 25.56 -1.47 12.73
C PHE A 189 26.26 -2.62 12.02
N ASP A 190 26.19 -3.81 12.60
CA ASP A 190 26.57 -5.06 11.95
C ASP A 190 25.34 -5.72 11.32
N VAL A 191 25.38 -5.86 9.99
CA VAL A 191 24.36 -6.52 9.18
C VAL A 191 24.84 -7.92 8.82
N GLY A 192 24.27 -8.93 9.47
CA GLY A 192 24.57 -10.33 9.19
C GLY A 192 23.88 -10.82 7.92
N LEU A 193 24.60 -11.54 7.07
CA LEU A 193 24.14 -12.09 5.80
C LEU A 193 23.98 -13.61 5.90
N ALA A 194 23.02 -14.19 5.18
CA ALA A 194 22.72 -15.63 5.22
C ALA A 194 23.93 -16.52 4.83
N GLY A 195 24.88 -16.00 4.04
CA GLY A 195 26.13 -16.67 3.69
C GLY A 195 27.21 -16.70 4.79
N GLY A 196 26.91 -16.20 5.99
CA GLY A 196 27.85 -16.15 7.12
C GLY A 196 28.74 -14.91 7.17
N GLY A 197 28.66 -14.03 6.18
CA GLY A 197 29.33 -12.73 6.18
C GLY A 197 28.61 -11.69 7.04
N SER A 198 29.31 -10.59 7.36
CA SER A 198 28.72 -9.41 8.02
C SER A 198 29.24 -8.13 7.36
N LEU A 199 28.38 -7.12 7.27
CA LEU A 199 28.75 -5.76 6.84
C LEU A 199 28.65 -4.82 8.05
N THR A 200 29.70 -4.06 8.33
CA THR A 200 29.64 -2.97 9.32
C THR A 200 29.38 -1.66 8.59
N VAL A 201 28.29 -0.97 8.95
CA VAL A 201 27.80 0.24 8.28
C VAL A 201 27.43 1.33 9.29
N ASP A 202 27.44 2.59 8.87
CA ASP A 202 27.08 3.72 9.74
C ASP A 202 25.57 3.86 9.90
N SER A 203 24.79 3.41 8.91
CA SER A 203 23.33 3.46 8.96
C SER A 203 22.68 2.31 8.19
N VAL A 204 21.46 1.96 8.60
CA VAL A 204 20.66 0.89 7.98
C VAL A 204 19.25 1.41 7.71
N VAL A 205 18.76 1.19 6.50
CA VAL A 205 17.38 1.41 6.10
C VAL A 205 16.69 0.07 5.88
N LEU A 206 15.62 -0.18 6.63
CA LEU A 206 14.79 -1.38 6.49
C LEU A 206 13.65 -1.11 5.50
N ALA A 207 13.82 -1.53 4.25
CA ALA A 207 12.85 -1.46 3.16
C ALA A 207 12.26 -2.84 2.82
N LEU A 208 11.92 -3.60 3.86
CA LEU A 208 11.66 -5.06 3.80
C LEU A 208 10.42 -5.49 3.02
N GLY A 209 9.52 -4.56 2.69
CA GLY A 209 8.29 -4.87 1.96
C GLY A 209 7.44 -5.95 2.64
N HIS A 210 7.06 -6.98 1.88
CA HIS A 210 6.30 -8.12 2.39
C HIS A 210 7.23 -9.21 2.88
N ILE A 211 7.07 -9.61 4.14
CA ILE A 211 7.79 -10.73 4.74
C ILE A 211 6.88 -11.95 4.88
N PRO A 212 7.43 -13.18 4.80
CA PRO A 212 6.65 -14.40 5.00
C PRO A 212 5.86 -14.37 6.30
N SER A 213 4.56 -14.65 6.21
CA SER A 213 3.68 -14.70 7.37
C SER A 213 3.82 -16.05 8.08
N ARG A 214 3.98 -16.01 9.41
CA ARG A 214 3.85 -17.22 10.22
C ARG A 214 2.36 -17.59 10.31
N LEU A 215 2.04 -18.86 10.08
CA LEU A 215 0.66 -19.33 10.23
C LEU A 215 0.17 -19.12 11.66
N ASN A 216 -1.01 -18.53 11.79
CA ASN A 216 -1.69 -18.40 13.08
C ASN A 216 -2.24 -19.79 13.54
N PRO A 217 -2.74 -19.93 14.79
CA PRO A 217 -3.25 -21.20 15.30
C PRO A 217 -4.32 -21.86 14.39
N GLU A 218 -5.30 -21.08 13.95
CA GLU A 218 -6.39 -21.54 13.08
C GLU A 218 -5.87 -22.03 11.72
N GLN A 219 -4.93 -21.31 11.11
CA GLN A 219 -4.31 -21.69 9.83
C GLN A 219 -3.48 -22.97 9.96
N ARG A 220 -2.78 -23.16 11.08
CA ARG A 220 -2.06 -24.42 11.37
C ARG A 220 -3.02 -25.58 11.54
N GLU A 221 -4.14 -25.38 12.22
CA GLU A 221 -5.18 -26.39 12.38
C GLU A 221 -5.80 -26.78 11.04
N LEU A 222 -6.09 -25.80 10.17
CA LEU A 222 -6.57 -26.07 8.81
C LEU A 222 -5.56 -26.82 7.96
N GLN A 223 -4.28 -26.44 8.03
CA GLN A 223 -3.22 -27.15 7.33
C GLN A 223 -3.11 -28.61 7.80
N ALA A 224 -3.12 -28.84 9.11
CA ALA A 224 -3.10 -30.19 9.68
C ALA A 224 -4.34 -31.01 9.29
N SER A 225 -5.53 -30.40 9.35
CA SER A 225 -6.80 -31.04 9.00
C SER A 225 -6.86 -31.41 7.53
N ALA A 226 -6.38 -30.53 6.65
CA ALA A 226 -6.26 -30.82 5.23
C ALA A 226 -5.34 -32.03 4.99
N GLY A 227 -4.19 -32.08 5.65
CA GLY A 227 -3.29 -33.24 5.58
C GLY A 227 -3.94 -34.55 6.05
N GLN A 228 -4.71 -34.51 7.15
CA GLN A 228 -5.44 -35.69 7.66
C GLN A 228 -6.56 -36.16 6.72
N LEU A 229 -7.20 -35.23 6.02
CA LEU A 229 -8.30 -35.50 5.10
C LEU A 229 -7.86 -35.75 3.65
N GLY A 230 -6.55 -35.70 3.37
CA GLY A 230 -6.02 -35.82 2.01
C GLY A 230 -6.37 -34.63 1.09
N LEU A 231 -6.64 -33.46 1.68
CA LEU A 231 -6.94 -32.22 0.97
C LEU A 231 -5.67 -31.35 0.81
N SER A 232 -5.68 -30.50 -0.22
CA SER A 232 -4.63 -29.48 -0.40
C SER A 232 -4.95 -28.22 0.40
N TYR A 233 -3.95 -27.70 1.12
CA TYR A 233 -4.04 -26.41 1.81
C TYR A 233 -2.96 -25.44 1.29
N PHE A 234 -3.41 -24.32 0.74
CA PHE A 234 -2.54 -23.24 0.28
C PHE A 234 -2.53 -22.12 1.35
N PRO A 235 -1.40 -21.89 2.04
CA PRO A 235 -1.29 -20.84 3.05
C PRO A 235 -1.30 -19.43 2.42
N PRO A 236 -1.43 -18.36 3.22
CA PRO A 236 -1.24 -17.00 2.73
C PRO A 236 0.12 -16.84 2.04
N ALA A 237 0.10 -16.44 0.77
CA ALA A 237 1.29 -16.25 -0.05
C ALA A 237 1.09 -15.09 -1.04
N VAL A 238 2.19 -14.60 -1.62
CA VAL A 238 2.12 -13.73 -2.80
C VAL A 238 1.56 -14.59 -3.95
N PRO A 239 0.60 -14.11 -4.74
CA PRO A 239 -0.03 -14.93 -5.80
C PRO A 239 0.97 -15.53 -6.80
N ALA A 240 2.08 -14.84 -7.06
CA ALA A 240 3.14 -15.33 -7.95
C ALA A 240 3.90 -16.55 -7.39
N ASP A 241 3.86 -16.79 -6.08
CA ASP A 241 4.55 -17.92 -5.42
C ASP A 241 3.65 -19.17 -5.31
N VAL A 242 2.35 -19.04 -5.61
CA VAL A 242 1.41 -20.15 -5.51
C VAL A 242 1.50 -21.02 -6.75
N ASP A 243 1.69 -22.33 -6.55
CA ASP A 243 1.57 -23.30 -7.64
C ASP A 243 0.09 -23.52 -7.98
N TRP A 244 -0.44 -22.67 -8.85
CA TRP A 244 -1.82 -22.75 -9.31
C TRP A 244 -2.08 -24.01 -10.14
N ALA A 245 -1.06 -24.64 -10.73
CA ALA A 245 -1.21 -25.85 -11.54
C ALA A 245 -1.57 -27.07 -10.69
N ALA A 246 -1.22 -27.07 -9.40
CA ALA A 246 -1.58 -28.10 -8.44
C ALA A 246 -3.09 -28.21 -8.16
N ILE A 247 -3.88 -27.23 -8.60
CA ILE A 247 -5.35 -27.24 -8.49
C ILE A 247 -5.94 -27.88 -9.75
N PRO A 248 -6.65 -29.04 -9.65
CA PRO A 248 -7.24 -29.70 -10.80
C PRO A 248 -8.50 -28.99 -11.33
N ALA A 249 -8.82 -29.22 -12.61
CA ALA A 249 -10.07 -28.78 -13.21
C ALA A 249 -11.28 -29.48 -12.57
N GLY A 250 -12.41 -28.77 -12.48
CA GLY A 250 -13.67 -29.30 -11.93
C GLY A 250 -13.71 -29.50 -10.41
N GLU A 251 -12.56 -29.50 -9.74
CA GLU A 251 -12.49 -29.70 -8.28
C GLU A 251 -13.03 -28.48 -7.50
N PRO A 252 -13.73 -28.68 -6.37
CA PRO A 252 -14.13 -27.59 -5.49
C PRO A 252 -12.93 -26.94 -4.79
N VAL A 253 -12.83 -25.61 -4.89
CA VAL A 253 -11.78 -24.82 -4.25
C VAL A 253 -12.40 -23.75 -3.35
N LEU A 254 -12.23 -23.89 -2.05
CA LEU A 254 -12.63 -22.87 -1.08
C LEU A 254 -11.56 -21.76 -1.00
N VAL A 255 -11.91 -20.55 -1.41
CA VAL A 255 -11.05 -19.36 -1.24
C VAL A 255 -11.53 -18.55 -0.05
N ARG A 256 -10.72 -18.54 1.02
CA ARG A 256 -11.03 -17.83 2.27
C ARG A 256 -10.56 -16.37 2.21
N GLY A 257 -11.44 -15.48 1.78
CA GLY A 257 -11.23 -14.05 1.68
C GLY A 257 -11.51 -13.53 0.28
N MET A 258 -12.12 -12.34 0.19
CA MET A 258 -12.45 -11.66 -1.07
C MET A 258 -11.72 -10.32 -1.22
N GLY A 259 -10.51 -10.22 -0.64
CA GLY A 259 -9.65 -9.03 -0.76
C GLY A 259 -8.87 -8.99 -2.08
N LEU A 260 -7.85 -8.13 -2.19
CA LEU A 260 -7.10 -7.93 -3.45
C LEU A 260 -6.59 -9.25 -4.08
N ASN A 261 -5.95 -10.12 -3.29
CA ASN A 261 -5.40 -11.39 -3.82
C ASN A 261 -6.48 -12.40 -4.26
N PHE A 262 -7.75 -12.22 -3.88
CA PHE A 262 -8.84 -13.05 -4.40
C PHE A 262 -9.00 -12.86 -5.90
N PHE A 263 -8.88 -11.63 -6.39
CA PHE A 263 -8.97 -11.34 -7.82
C PHE A 263 -7.79 -11.91 -8.60
N ASP A 264 -6.59 -11.93 -8.01
CA ASP A 264 -5.42 -12.60 -8.59
C ASP A 264 -5.64 -14.12 -8.70
N ALA A 265 -6.17 -14.75 -7.64
CA ALA A 265 -6.50 -16.18 -7.64
C ALA A 265 -7.61 -16.50 -8.63
N MET A 266 -8.67 -15.68 -8.66
CA MET A 266 -9.78 -15.80 -9.60
C MET A 266 -9.25 -15.73 -11.03
N GLY A 267 -8.50 -14.68 -11.39
CA GLY A 267 -7.91 -14.54 -12.72
C GLY A 267 -7.06 -15.75 -13.12
N GLN A 268 -6.23 -16.28 -12.22
CA GLN A 268 -5.42 -17.46 -12.51
C GLN A 268 -6.22 -18.74 -12.72
N LEU A 269 -7.28 -18.92 -11.94
CA LEU A 269 -8.13 -20.10 -12.00
C LEU A 269 -9.21 -20.02 -13.09
N THR A 270 -9.39 -18.84 -13.71
CA THR A 270 -10.34 -18.59 -14.80
C THR A 270 -9.62 -18.28 -16.13
N GLU A 271 -9.23 -17.03 -16.35
CA GLU A 271 -8.54 -16.57 -17.56
C GLU A 271 -7.18 -17.27 -17.74
N GLY A 272 -6.46 -17.53 -16.65
CA GLY A 272 -5.22 -18.32 -16.65
C GLY A 272 -5.41 -19.78 -17.07
N ARG A 273 -6.66 -20.26 -17.07
CA ARG A 273 -7.07 -21.57 -17.58
C ARG A 273 -7.72 -21.50 -18.96
N GLY A 274 -7.68 -20.33 -19.62
CA GLY A 274 -8.17 -20.12 -20.98
C GLY A 274 -9.63 -19.64 -21.06
N GLY A 275 -10.29 -19.40 -19.94
CA GLY A 275 -11.61 -18.76 -19.92
C GLY A 275 -11.54 -17.30 -20.33
N LYS A 276 -12.69 -16.70 -20.66
CA LYS A 276 -12.76 -15.34 -21.21
C LYS A 276 -13.95 -14.57 -20.67
N PHE A 277 -13.75 -13.32 -20.27
CA PHE A 277 -14.84 -12.37 -20.08
C PHE A 277 -15.11 -11.64 -21.39
N ILE A 278 -16.32 -11.78 -21.92
CA ILE A 278 -16.78 -11.12 -23.14
C ILE A 278 -17.70 -9.96 -22.77
N ASP A 279 -17.44 -8.80 -23.36
CA ASP A 279 -18.32 -7.64 -23.21
C ASP A 279 -19.66 -7.89 -23.90
N ALA A 280 -20.74 -7.86 -23.11
CA ALA A 280 -22.12 -7.97 -23.56
C ALA A 280 -22.88 -6.63 -23.38
N GLY A 281 -22.17 -5.51 -23.41
CA GLY A 281 -22.70 -4.15 -23.30
C GLY A 281 -22.78 -3.67 -21.85
N THR A 282 -23.81 -4.06 -21.12
CA THR A 282 -24.01 -3.62 -19.71
C THR A 282 -23.42 -4.57 -18.68
N ARG A 283 -22.91 -5.73 -19.12
CA ARG A 283 -22.31 -6.75 -18.27
C ARG A 283 -21.19 -7.47 -19.01
N LEU A 284 -20.34 -8.13 -18.22
CA LEU A 284 -19.42 -9.14 -18.74
C LEU A 284 -20.09 -10.51 -18.68
N GLU A 285 -19.94 -11.29 -19.73
CA GLU A 285 -20.32 -12.70 -19.78
C GLU A 285 -19.06 -13.57 -19.74
N TYR A 286 -18.97 -14.45 -18.75
CA TYR A 286 -17.85 -15.37 -18.64
C TYR A 286 -18.07 -16.63 -19.50
N GLN A 287 -17.13 -16.91 -20.39
CA GLN A 287 -17.06 -18.13 -21.19
C GLN A 287 -15.99 -19.06 -20.59
N PRO A 288 -16.37 -20.19 -19.97
CA PRO A 288 -15.42 -21.12 -19.38
C PRO A 288 -14.67 -21.90 -20.47
N SER A 289 -13.42 -22.28 -20.18
CA SER A 289 -12.64 -23.19 -21.00
C SER A 289 -12.90 -24.67 -20.68
N GLY A 290 -13.48 -24.94 -19.51
CA GLY A 290 -13.65 -26.28 -18.96
C GLY A 290 -12.44 -26.79 -18.16
N GLN A 291 -11.42 -25.96 -17.97
CA GLN A 291 -10.22 -26.26 -17.16
C GLN A 291 -10.24 -25.56 -15.80
N GLU A 292 -11.28 -24.81 -15.50
CA GLU A 292 -11.48 -24.13 -14.23
C GLU A 292 -11.90 -25.09 -13.11
N PRO A 293 -11.49 -24.84 -11.85
CA PRO A 293 -12.12 -25.45 -10.69
C PRO A 293 -13.48 -24.82 -10.39
N LEU A 294 -14.25 -25.44 -9.48
CA LEU A 294 -15.41 -24.78 -8.87
C LEU A 294 -14.95 -23.88 -7.73
N ILE A 295 -14.85 -22.57 -7.99
CA ILE A 295 -14.42 -21.58 -6.98
C ILE A 295 -15.57 -21.28 -6.01
N VAL A 296 -15.38 -21.62 -4.74
CA VAL A 296 -16.27 -21.24 -3.64
C VAL A 296 -15.58 -20.12 -2.84
N ALA A 297 -16.02 -18.88 -3.04
CA ALA A 297 -15.46 -17.72 -2.34
C ALA A 297 -16.16 -17.47 -1.00
N ALA A 298 -15.38 -17.19 0.04
CA ALA A 298 -15.89 -16.82 1.35
C ALA A 298 -15.38 -15.43 1.78
N SER A 299 -16.25 -14.60 2.33
CA SER A 299 -15.88 -13.29 2.89
C SER A 299 -16.10 -13.27 4.40
N ARG A 300 -15.10 -12.80 5.15
CA ARG A 300 -15.22 -12.64 6.62
C ARG A 300 -16.28 -11.62 7.04
N ARG A 301 -16.60 -10.66 6.17
CA ARG A 301 -17.66 -9.65 6.42
C ARG A 301 -19.03 -10.05 5.87
N GLY A 302 -19.15 -11.26 5.32
CA GLY A 302 -20.39 -11.79 4.76
C GLY A 302 -20.74 -11.32 3.35
N THR A 303 -20.11 -10.24 2.86
CA THR A 303 -20.32 -9.70 1.50
C THR A 303 -18.98 -9.37 0.81
N PRO A 304 -18.94 -9.29 -0.53
CA PRO A 304 -17.81 -8.74 -1.28
C PRO A 304 -17.47 -7.29 -0.85
N TYR A 305 -16.23 -6.86 -1.09
CA TYR A 305 -15.86 -5.45 -0.92
C TYR A 305 -16.45 -4.60 -2.05
N ARG A 306 -16.76 -3.33 -1.74
CA ARG A 306 -17.25 -2.35 -2.72
C ARG A 306 -16.20 -2.10 -3.80
N ALA A 307 -16.65 -1.79 -5.02
CA ALA A 307 -15.77 -1.45 -6.12
C ALA A 307 -15.01 -0.13 -5.84
N LYS A 308 -13.85 0.04 -6.48
CA LYS A 308 -13.13 1.32 -6.41
C LYS A 308 -13.89 2.40 -7.16
N ALA A 309 -14.01 3.58 -6.55
CA ALA A 309 -14.58 4.74 -7.22
C ALA A 309 -13.75 5.13 -8.45
N ALA A 310 -14.43 5.47 -9.55
CA ALA A 310 -13.81 6.06 -10.72
C ALA A 310 -13.49 7.54 -10.44
N LEU A 311 -12.23 7.81 -10.10
CA LEU A 311 -11.75 9.15 -9.73
C LEU A 311 -10.74 9.67 -10.76
N ALA A 312 -10.68 11.01 -10.90
CA ALA A 312 -9.70 11.66 -11.77
C ALA A 312 -8.25 11.55 -11.26
N GLY A 313 -8.07 11.29 -9.97
CA GLY A 313 -6.81 11.00 -9.31
C GLY A 313 -7.01 9.89 -8.26
N TYR A 314 -5.96 9.46 -7.59
CA TYR A 314 -6.06 8.33 -6.65
C TYR A 314 -6.85 8.69 -5.38
N TYR A 315 -6.76 9.96 -4.98
CA TYR A 315 -7.60 10.54 -3.94
C TYR A 315 -8.51 11.62 -4.55
N PRO A 316 -9.73 11.81 -4.03
CA PRO A 316 -10.61 12.88 -4.49
C PRO A 316 -10.02 14.25 -4.13
N ALA A 317 -9.78 15.09 -5.14
CA ALA A 317 -9.20 16.44 -4.94
C ALA A 317 -10.07 17.36 -4.06
N SER A 318 -11.36 17.06 -3.91
CA SER A 318 -12.28 17.82 -3.05
C SER A 318 -12.13 17.53 -1.56
N VAL A 319 -11.34 16.51 -1.16
CA VAL A 319 -11.15 16.15 0.24
C VAL A 319 -9.90 16.84 0.78
N THR A 320 -10.07 17.61 1.85
CA THR A 320 -8.99 18.23 2.63
C THR A 320 -9.19 17.89 4.10
N LEU A 321 -8.13 17.43 4.77
CA LEU A 321 -8.17 17.16 6.20
C LEU A 321 -8.28 18.50 6.97
N ARG A 322 -9.32 18.62 7.78
CA ARG A 322 -9.64 19.79 8.61
C ARG A 322 -9.28 19.55 10.09
N PHE A 323 -9.28 18.30 10.53
CA PHE A 323 -9.08 17.94 11.94
C PHE A 323 -7.77 17.21 12.19
N LEU A 324 -7.47 16.13 11.46
CA LEU A 324 -6.20 15.40 11.52
C LEU A 324 -5.15 16.13 10.65
N THR A 325 -4.70 17.28 11.12
CA THR A 325 -3.73 18.13 10.42
C THR A 325 -2.32 18.02 11.04
N GLY A 326 -1.30 18.47 10.31
CA GLY A 326 0.06 18.56 10.85
C GLY A 326 0.11 19.35 12.16
N ALA A 327 -0.54 20.51 12.20
CA ALA A 327 -0.67 21.31 13.42
C ALA A 327 -1.38 20.57 14.57
N ALA A 328 -2.30 19.65 14.30
CA ALA A 328 -2.91 18.81 15.32
C ALA A 328 -1.93 17.77 15.89
N LEU A 329 -1.12 17.17 15.01
CA LEU A 329 -0.08 16.22 15.41
C LEU A 329 1.05 16.91 16.19
N GLU A 330 1.44 18.11 15.78
CA GLU A 330 2.46 18.92 16.45
C GLU A 330 2.07 19.27 17.89
N ARG A 331 0.77 19.46 18.18
CA ARG A 331 0.31 19.69 19.56
C ARG A 331 0.58 18.52 20.49
N PHE A 332 0.45 17.27 20.03
CA PHE A 332 0.81 16.11 20.83
C PHE A 332 2.31 16.10 21.12
N ALA A 333 3.13 16.33 20.09
CA ALA A 333 4.58 16.42 20.24
C ALA A 333 5.01 17.53 21.21
N ALA A 334 4.45 18.73 21.06
CA ALA A 334 4.72 19.88 21.94
C ALA A 334 4.29 19.65 23.39
N ALA A 335 3.25 18.83 23.62
CA ALA A 335 2.82 18.43 24.94
C ALA A 335 3.58 17.22 25.51
N GLY A 336 4.55 16.66 24.77
CA GLY A 336 5.26 15.44 25.16
C GLY A 336 4.38 14.19 25.17
N ILE A 337 3.23 14.22 24.49
CA ILE A 337 2.27 13.12 24.43
C ILE A 337 2.61 12.22 23.25
N ARG A 338 2.70 10.91 23.52
CA ARG A 338 2.71 9.88 22.47
C ARG A 338 1.25 9.49 22.18
N PRO A 339 0.67 9.90 21.04
CA PRO A 339 -0.76 9.70 20.79
C PRO A 339 -1.08 8.21 20.59
N GLY A 340 -2.18 7.76 21.19
CA GLY A 340 -2.81 6.48 20.92
C GLY A 340 -3.79 6.57 19.75
N PHE A 341 -3.90 5.52 18.94
CA PHE A 341 -4.78 5.54 17.76
C PHE A 341 -6.24 5.79 18.15
N ASP A 342 -6.80 4.99 19.06
CA ASP A 342 -8.24 5.01 19.35
C ASP A 342 -8.70 6.29 20.05
N HIS A 343 -7.87 6.84 20.94
CA HIS A 343 -8.25 7.98 21.79
C HIS A 343 -7.82 9.34 21.22
N ASP A 344 -6.69 9.41 20.53
CA ASP A 344 -6.12 10.69 20.09
C ASP A 344 -6.29 10.92 18.58
N LEU A 345 -6.03 9.89 17.76
CA LEU A 345 -6.02 10.02 16.31
C LEU A 345 -7.38 9.73 15.67
N TRP A 346 -8.06 8.68 16.12
CA TRP A 346 -9.34 8.23 15.58
C TRP A 346 -10.42 9.32 15.69
N PRO A 347 -10.58 10.07 16.80
CA PRO A 347 -11.58 11.14 16.84
C PRO A 347 -11.30 12.28 15.86
N LEU A 348 -10.04 12.55 15.51
CA LEU A 348 -9.69 13.52 14.47
C LEU A 348 -10.06 12.98 13.09
N LEU A 349 -9.64 11.74 12.79
CA LEU A 349 -9.92 11.07 11.52
C LEU A 349 -11.43 10.87 11.27
N HIS A 350 -12.17 10.50 12.31
CA HIS A 350 -13.62 10.28 12.23
C HIS A 350 -14.33 11.58 11.87
N ARG A 351 -13.92 12.72 12.45
CA ARG A 351 -14.48 14.03 12.09
C ARG A 351 -14.17 14.44 10.66
N ASP A 352 -12.96 14.17 10.18
CA ASP A 352 -12.62 14.37 8.77
C ASP A 352 -13.46 13.48 7.84
N THR A 353 -13.70 12.24 8.24
CA THR A 353 -14.54 11.29 7.49
C THR A 353 -15.99 11.77 7.40
N LEU A 354 -16.59 12.19 8.52
CA LEU A 354 -17.94 12.73 8.56
C LEU A 354 -18.07 14.00 7.71
N TRP A 355 -17.13 14.93 7.85
CA TRP A 355 -17.13 16.14 7.02
C TRP A 355 -17.02 15.81 5.53
N ALA A 356 -16.09 14.93 5.14
CA ALA A 356 -15.89 14.54 3.75
C ALA A 356 -17.13 13.86 3.16
N TYR A 357 -17.78 12.99 3.94
CA TYR A 357 -19.02 12.33 3.53
C TYR A 357 -20.16 13.33 3.33
N TYR A 358 -20.48 14.14 4.36
CA TYR A 358 -21.65 15.02 4.31
C TYR A 358 -21.49 16.22 3.39
N SER A 359 -20.30 16.78 3.27
CA SER A 359 -20.01 17.81 2.24
C SER A 359 -20.08 17.23 0.83
N THR A 360 -19.78 15.94 0.65
CA THR A 360 -19.97 15.24 -0.63
C THR A 360 -21.45 14.97 -0.90
N LEU A 361 -22.20 14.49 0.09
CA LEU A 361 -23.65 14.25 -0.01
C LEU A 361 -24.40 15.52 -0.46
N VAL A 362 -24.13 16.65 0.18
CA VAL A 362 -24.73 17.95 -0.18
C VAL A 362 -24.44 18.33 -1.64
N ARG A 363 -23.23 18.04 -2.14
CA ARG A 363 -22.80 18.35 -3.50
C ARG A 363 -23.36 17.37 -4.54
N SER A 364 -23.37 16.07 -4.23
CA SER A 364 -23.74 15.01 -5.17
C SER A 364 -25.24 14.69 -5.17
N GLN A 365 -25.93 14.92 -4.06
CA GLN A 365 -27.37 14.68 -3.89
C GLN A 365 -28.02 15.83 -3.12
N PRO A 366 -28.20 17.03 -3.73
CA PRO A 366 -28.73 18.20 -3.03
C PRO A 366 -30.11 17.97 -2.38
N ALA A 367 -30.95 17.11 -2.98
CA ALA A 367 -32.26 16.76 -2.43
C ALA A 367 -32.19 15.93 -1.13
N ALA A 368 -31.03 15.37 -0.77
CA ALA A 368 -30.84 14.63 0.48
C ALA A 368 -30.81 15.54 1.72
N VAL A 369 -30.50 16.82 1.52
CA VAL A 369 -30.36 17.83 2.59
C VAL A 369 -31.06 19.14 2.15
N PRO A 370 -32.32 19.39 2.57
CA PRO A 370 -33.11 20.51 2.08
C PRO A 370 -32.48 21.90 2.29
N ASP A 371 -31.79 22.12 3.41
CA ASP A 371 -31.00 23.33 3.68
C ASP A 371 -29.53 22.97 3.89
N ALA A 372 -28.81 22.90 2.78
CA ALA A 372 -27.39 22.58 2.72
C ALA A 372 -26.52 23.54 3.54
N SER A 373 -26.83 24.85 3.50
CA SER A 373 -26.02 25.87 4.16
C SER A 373 -26.17 25.79 5.68
N ALA A 374 -27.41 25.72 6.16
CA ALA A 374 -27.66 25.56 7.60
C ALA A 374 -27.08 24.23 8.11
N PHE A 375 -27.25 23.15 7.36
CA PHE A 375 -26.70 21.84 7.73
C PHE A 375 -25.17 21.85 7.86
N LEU A 376 -24.45 22.33 6.83
CA LEU A 376 -22.99 22.33 6.87
C LEU A 376 -22.43 23.24 7.97
N SER A 377 -23.12 24.35 8.26
CA SER A 377 -22.76 25.22 9.39
C SER A 377 -22.93 24.50 10.73
N ALA A 378 -24.08 23.87 10.95
CA ALA A 378 -24.36 23.12 12.19
C ALA A 378 -23.42 21.92 12.35
N LEU A 379 -23.10 21.22 11.26
CA LEU A 379 -22.15 20.12 11.26
C LEU A 379 -20.73 20.58 11.61
N ASP A 380 -20.25 21.70 11.05
CA ASP A 380 -18.91 22.22 11.38
C ASP A 380 -18.77 22.57 12.87
N GLU A 381 -19.82 23.17 13.45
CA GLU A 381 -19.88 23.47 14.87
C GLU A 381 -19.85 22.18 15.72
N ALA A 382 -20.68 21.18 15.38
CA ALA A 382 -20.73 19.91 16.09
C ALA A 382 -19.40 19.13 16.05
N LEU A 383 -18.63 19.24 14.95
CA LEU A 383 -17.32 18.62 14.81
C LEU A 383 -16.19 19.39 15.54
N ARG A 384 -16.46 20.59 16.06
CA ARG A 384 -15.51 21.43 16.82
C ARG A 384 -15.97 21.59 18.27
N PRO A 385 -16.01 20.50 19.06
CA PRO A 385 -16.47 20.57 20.44
C PRO A 385 -15.59 21.53 21.25
N HIS A 386 -16.24 22.30 22.13
CA HIS A 386 -15.56 23.10 23.13
C HIS A 386 -14.82 22.17 24.12
N ALA A 387 -13.78 22.66 24.79
CA ALA A 387 -12.91 21.86 25.65
C ALA A 387 -13.67 21.04 26.72
N HIS A 388 -14.82 21.53 27.20
CA HIS A 388 -15.65 20.86 28.21
C HIS A 388 -16.67 19.86 27.63
N SER A 389 -16.83 19.77 26.30
CA SER A 389 -17.77 18.85 25.64
C SER A 389 -17.08 17.92 24.63
N ALA A 390 -15.75 17.85 24.66
CA ALA A 390 -14.94 17.03 23.75
C ALA A 390 -15.27 15.53 23.78
N ALA A 391 -15.88 15.02 24.84
CA ALA A 391 -16.33 13.62 24.92
C ALA A 391 -17.70 13.36 24.25
N ASN A 392 -18.48 14.41 24.00
CA ASN A 392 -19.90 14.30 23.57
C ASN A 392 -20.14 14.80 22.13
N TRP A 393 -19.09 15.04 21.35
CA TRP A 393 -19.23 15.61 20.00
C TRP A 393 -20.03 14.68 19.06
N GLN A 394 -19.95 13.37 19.24
CA GLN A 394 -20.72 12.41 18.46
C GLN A 394 -22.24 12.60 18.68
N ALA A 395 -22.66 12.83 19.92
CA ALA A 395 -24.08 13.09 20.22
C ALA A 395 -24.57 14.41 19.61
N ALA A 396 -23.70 15.42 19.54
CA ALA A 396 -24.01 16.67 18.84
C ALA A 396 -24.16 16.44 17.32
N VAL A 397 -23.26 15.67 16.71
CA VAL A 397 -23.37 15.28 15.29
C VAL A 397 -24.67 14.52 15.04
N GLU A 398 -24.99 13.49 15.83
CA GLU A 398 -26.24 12.73 15.69
C GLU A 398 -27.49 13.62 15.77
N SER A 399 -27.47 14.62 16.66
CA SER A 399 -28.57 15.59 16.77
C SER A 399 -28.73 16.44 15.50
N VAL A 400 -27.63 16.89 14.90
CA VAL A 400 -27.64 17.62 13.62
C VAL A 400 -28.15 16.71 12.50
N LEU A 401 -27.67 15.47 12.43
CA LEU A 401 -28.11 14.50 11.42
C LEU A 401 -29.59 14.15 11.53
N ALA A 402 -30.11 14.07 12.76
CA ALA A 402 -31.52 13.80 13.02
C ALA A 402 -32.45 14.86 12.41
N VAL A 403 -32.01 16.13 12.41
CA VAL A 403 -32.77 17.27 11.89
C VAL A 403 -32.62 17.39 10.37
N HIS A 404 -31.40 17.26 9.85
CA HIS A 404 -31.09 17.68 8.48
C HIS A 404 -30.99 16.55 7.46
N VAL A 405 -30.78 15.29 7.89
CA VAL A 405 -30.43 14.18 6.99
C VAL A 405 -31.39 13.01 7.17
N GLY A 406 -32.03 12.60 6.07
CA GLY A 406 -32.91 11.43 6.06
C GLY A 406 -32.15 10.13 6.43
N PRO A 407 -32.78 9.16 7.10
CA PRO A 407 -32.09 7.96 7.62
C PRO A 407 -31.24 7.20 6.60
N ARG A 408 -31.71 7.09 5.35
CA ARG A 408 -30.99 6.41 4.25
C ARG A 408 -29.66 7.05 3.85
N HIS A 409 -29.40 8.30 4.26
CA HIS A 409 -28.19 9.04 3.94
C HIS A 409 -27.30 9.26 5.17
N ARG A 410 -27.59 8.62 6.31
CA ARG A 410 -26.75 8.69 7.51
C ARG A 410 -25.64 7.66 7.39
N LEU A 411 -24.40 8.10 7.59
CA LEU A 411 -23.23 7.25 7.47
C LEU A 411 -23.11 6.33 8.69
N ASP A 412 -23.15 5.02 8.47
CA ASP A 412 -22.81 4.01 9.47
C ASP A 412 -21.48 3.34 9.10
N LEU A 413 -20.37 3.87 9.61
CA LEU A 413 -19.03 3.31 9.35
C LEU A 413 -18.88 1.87 9.88
N PRO A 414 -19.29 1.53 11.12
CA PRO A 414 -19.32 0.15 11.59
C PRO A 414 -20.15 -0.79 10.72
N GLY A 415 -21.36 -0.38 10.31
CA GLY A 415 -22.22 -1.15 9.41
C GLY A 415 -21.58 -1.35 8.03
N LEU A 416 -20.90 -0.34 7.50
CA LEU A 416 -20.09 -0.49 6.29
C LEU A 416 -18.92 -1.45 6.48
N ALA A 417 -18.30 -1.55 7.65
CA ALA A 417 -17.25 -2.54 7.89
C ALA A 417 -17.81 -3.97 7.95
N SER A 418 -18.95 -4.15 8.62
CA SER A 418 -19.55 -5.46 8.92
C SER A 418 -21.07 -5.47 8.62
N PRO A 419 -21.47 -5.53 7.34
CA PRO A 419 -22.86 -5.29 6.91
C PRO A 419 -23.85 -6.35 7.38
N LEU A 420 -23.36 -7.54 7.76
CA LEU A 420 -24.18 -8.62 8.31
C LEU A 420 -24.00 -8.81 9.83
N ALA A 421 -23.27 -7.93 10.52
CA ALA A 421 -23.05 -8.06 11.95
C ALA A 421 -24.37 -8.04 12.73
N GLY A 422 -24.52 -8.96 13.68
CA GLY A 422 -25.71 -9.07 14.52
C GLY A 422 -26.95 -9.64 13.81
N ARG A 423 -26.83 -10.07 12.54
CA ARG A 423 -27.94 -10.69 11.79
C ARG A 423 -27.82 -12.21 11.81
N SER A 424 -28.97 -12.88 11.94
CA SER A 424 -29.11 -14.32 11.76
C SER A 424 -30.14 -14.59 10.66
N PHE A 425 -29.93 -15.65 9.90
CA PHE A 425 -30.80 -16.01 8.78
C PHE A 425 -31.37 -17.41 9.02
N GLY A 426 -32.67 -17.58 8.78
CA GLY A 426 -33.37 -18.85 8.94
C GLY A 426 -33.07 -19.85 7.82
N SER A 427 -32.49 -19.39 6.70
CA SER A 427 -32.09 -20.24 5.58
C SER A 427 -30.95 -19.63 4.76
N ARG A 428 -30.33 -20.45 3.91
CA ARG A 428 -29.34 -19.99 2.94
C ARG A 428 -29.94 -19.02 1.90
N ALA A 429 -31.16 -19.29 1.44
CA ALA A 429 -31.85 -18.44 0.47
C ALA A 429 -32.10 -17.02 1.01
N GLU A 430 -32.41 -16.90 2.30
CA GLU A 430 -32.58 -15.60 2.96
C GLU A 430 -31.25 -14.83 3.04
N LEU A 431 -30.15 -15.51 3.40
CA LEU A 431 -28.81 -14.92 3.37
C LEU A 431 -28.45 -14.45 1.95
N ASP A 432 -28.67 -15.29 0.93
CA ASP A 432 -28.35 -14.95 -0.46
C ASP A 432 -29.15 -13.73 -0.93
N ALA A 433 -30.45 -13.65 -0.63
CA ALA A 433 -31.28 -12.49 -0.96
C ALA A 433 -30.75 -11.19 -0.34
N VAL A 434 -30.34 -11.24 0.93
CA VAL A 434 -29.77 -10.09 1.65
C VAL A 434 -28.42 -9.67 1.10
N VAL A 435 -27.56 -10.62 0.71
CA VAL A 435 -26.28 -10.32 0.07
C VAL A 435 -26.51 -9.67 -1.30
N VAL A 436 -27.48 -10.16 -2.08
CA VAL A 436 -27.85 -9.57 -3.37
C VAL A 436 -28.40 -8.16 -3.20
N GLU A 437 -29.30 -7.92 -2.24
CA GLU A 437 -29.80 -6.58 -1.92
C GLU A 437 -28.66 -5.62 -1.56
N TYR A 438 -27.72 -6.05 -0.70
CA TYR A 438 -26.55 -5.25 -0.34
C TYR A 438 -25.67 -4.91 -1.56
N LEU A 439 -25.54 -5.83 -2.51
CA LEU A 439 -24.77 -5.60 -3.73
C LEU A 439 -25.50 -4.68 -4.73
N LEU A 440 -26.83 -4.78 -4.82
CA LEU A 440 -27.65 -3.92 -5.66
C LEU A 440 -27.73 -2.48 -5.13
N ASP A 441 -27.66 -2.28 -3.82
CA ASP A 441 -27.57 -0.94 -3.21
C ASP A 441 -26.22 -0.25 -3.49
N ASP A 442 -25.16 -1.02 -3.80
CA ASP A 442 -23.83 -0.49 -4.15
C ASP A 442 -23.66 -0.22 -5.65
N ALA A 443 -24.45 -0.86 -6.51
CA ALA A 443 -24.37 -0.78 -7.98
C ALA A 443 -25.13 0.42 -8.55
#